data_AF-A0A2S7U2P5-F1
#
_entry.id   AF-A0A2S7U2P5-F1
#
_cell.length_a   1.000
_cell.length_b   1.000
_cell.length_c   1.000
_cell.angle_alpha   90.00
_cell.angle_beta   90.00
_cell.angle_gamma   90.00
#
_symmetry.space_group_name_H-M   'P 1'
#
loop_
_entity.id
_entity.type
_entity.pdbx_description
1 polymer ?
#
loop_
_entity_poly.entity_id
_entity_poly.type
_entity_poly.pdbx_seq_one_letter_code
_entity_poly.pdbx_strand_id
1 'polypeptide(L)'
;MKMHQTSPRKGVTLIEISLVIGIIIILVSTTGIGISFYKDWSKGLAAGEDLKAVYQAQKLLLADNPTIQVTAIQSNDPTTPSTYIIPYLPNNMTAIPSVTDLDGGNRTITITVSPPVLSGDYDPSPPGDNSVWDAGK
;
A
#
# COMPACT_ATOMS: atom_id res chain seq x y z
N MET A 1 -13.70 -63.59 38.42
CA MET A 1 -13.37 -62.33 39.12
C MET A 1 -12.76 -61.37 38.11
N LYS A 2 -13.44 -60.30 37.71
CA LYS A 2 -12.91 -59.29 36.76
C LYS A 2 -12.42 -58.07 37.55
N MET A 3 -11.14 -57.74 37.42
CA MET A 3 -10.52 -56.55 38.02
C MET A 3 -10.95 -55.31 37.22
N HIS A 4 -11.60 -54.36 37.88
CA HIS A 4 -11.94 -53.07 37.30
C HIS A 4 -10.69 -52.17 37.36
N GLN A 5 -10.03 -51.95 36.21
CA GLN A 5 -8.95 -50.97 36.11
C GLN A 5 -9.56 -49.57 35.98
N THR A 6 -9.51 -48.78 37.05
CA THR A 6 -9.83 -47.34 36.99
C THR A 6 -8.59 -46.58 36.53
N SER A 7 -8.58 -46.12 35.29
CA SER A 7 -7.53 -45.21 34.81
C SER A 7 -7.53 -43.91 35.63
N PRO A 8 -6.37 -43.42 36.09
CA PRO A 8 -6.32 -42.15 36.80
C PRO A 8 -6.74 -41.02 35.85
N ARG A 9 -7.86 -40.35 36.17
CA ARG A 9 -8.28 -39.13 35.47
C ARG A 9 -7.28 -38.03 35.83
N LYS A 10 -6.35 -37.74 34.93
CA LYS A 10 -5.46 -36.57 35.03
C LYS A 10 -6.32 -35.33 34.77
N GLY A 11 -6.77 -34.68 35.84
CA GLY A 11 -7.47 -33.40 35.76
C GLY A 11 -6.46 -32.30 35.41
N VAL A 12 -6.84 -31.40 34.50
CA VAL A 12 -6.01 -30.24 34.15
C VAL A 12 -5.78 -29.41 35.42
N THR A 13 -4.53 -29.18 35.77
CA THR A 13 -4.21 -28.48 37.01
C THR A 13 -4.43 -26.98 36.85
N LEU A 14 -4.80 -26.29 37.93
CA LEU A 14 -5.00 -24.84 37.95
C LEU A 14 -3.72 -24.10 37.50
N ILE A 15 -2.56 -24.64 37.86
CA ILE A 15 -1.25 -24.13 37.45
C ILE A 15 -1.05 -24.27 35.93
N GLU A 16 -1.45 -25.40 35.33
CA GLU A 16 -1.35 -25.66 33.88
C GLU A 16 -2.26 -24.72 33.07
N ILE A 17 -3.50 -24.51 33.52
CA ILE A 17 -4.40 -23.53 32.89
C ILE A 17 -3.84 -22.11 33.02
N SER A 18 -3.30 -21.73 34.18
CA SER A 18 -2.71 -20.39 34.37
C SER A 18 -1.48 -20.16 33.49
N LEU A 19 -0.65 -21.20 33.31
CA LEU A 19 0.53 -21.15 32.44
C LEU A 19 0.13 -21.04 30.97
N VAL A 20 -0.87 -21.81 30.53
CA VAL A 20 -1.38 -21.74 29.15
C VAL A 20 -1.99 -20.37 28.86
N ILE A 21 -2.79 -19.82 29.76
CA ILE A 21 -3.37 -18.47 29.62
C ILE A 21 -2.26 -17.42 29.53
N GLY A 22 -1.23 -17.51 30.39
CA GLY A 22 -0.08 -16.60 30.35
C GLY A 22 0.65 -16.64 29.01
N ILE A 23 0.90 -17.83 28.47
CA ILE A 23 1.55 -18.00 27.16
C ILE A 23 0.69 -17.43 26.03
N ILE A 24 -0.63 -17.67 26.05
CA ILE A 24 -1.54 -17.13 25.03
C ILE A 24 -1.51 -15.59 25.04
N ILE A 25 -1.56 -14.95 26.21
CA ILE A 25 -1.51 -13.48 26.31
C ILE A 25 -0.19 -12.93 25.75
N ILE A 26 0.94 -13.58 26.06
CA ILE A 26 2.26 -13.17 25.54
C ILE A 26 2.29 -13.27 24.01
N LEU A 27 1.84 -14.40 23.45
CA LEU A 27 1.83 -14.60 22.00
C LEU A 27 0.92 -13.61 21.27
N VAL A 28 -0.30 -13.38 21.79
CA VAL A 28 -1.23 -12.39 21.21
C VAL A 28 -0.62 -10.99 21.23
N SER A 29 0.05 -10.62 22.32
CA SER A 29 0.70 -9.31 22.47
C SER A 29 1.81 -9.10 21.44
N THR A 30 2.64 -10.12 21.17
CA THR A 30 3.71 -10.01 20.17
C THR A 30 3.20 -9.85 18.74
N THR A 31 2.02 -10.36 18.42
CA THR A 31 1.47 -10.35 17.06
C THR A 31 0.99 -8.95 16.64
N GLY A 32 0.60 -8.09 17.60
CA GLY A 32 0.07 -6.76 17.30
C GLY A 32 1.08 -5.79 16.66
N ILE A 33 2.38 -5.95 16.96
CA ILE A 33 3.44 -5.02 16.53
C ILE A 33 3.73 -5.13 15.02
N GLY A 34 3.55 -6.31 14.41
CA GLY A 34 3.86 -6.52 12.99
C GLY A 34 2.81 -5.97 12.01
N ILE A 35 1.60 -5.66 12.48
CA ILE A 35 0.46 -5.33 11.60
C ILE A 35 0.62 -3.93 10.99
N SER A 36 1.19 -2.96 11.71
CA SER A 36 1.42 -1.60 11.18
C SER A 36 2.42 -1.63 10.02
N PHE A 37 3.59 -2.25 10.22
CA PHE A 37 4.62 -2.38 9.19
C PHE A 37 4.11 -3.07 7.93
N TYR A 38 3.29 -4.13 8.08
CA TYR A 38 2.70 -4.81 6.94
C TYR A 38 1.70 -3.92 6.19
N LYS A 39 0.85 -3.19 6.91
CA LYS A 39 -0.10 -2.25 6.29
C LYS A 39 0.62 -1.14 5.53
N ASP A 40 1.66 -0.58 6.13
CA ASP A 40 2.46 0.49 5.55
C ASP A 40 3.20 0.03 4.29
N TRP A 41 3.82 -1.15 4.35
CA TRP A 41 4.42 -1.79 3.18
C TRP A 41 3.40 -2.07 2.08
N SER A 42 2.22 -2.60 2.44
CA SER A 42 1.15 -2.88 1.48
C SER A 42 0.64 -1.61 0.79
N LYS A 43 0.52 -0.50 1.52
CA LYS A 43 0.16 0.80 0.95
C LYS A 43 1.22 1.29 -0.03
N GLY A 44 2.50 1.21 0.34
CA GLY A 44 3.61 1.59 -0.53
C GLY A 44 3.70 0.74 -1.81
N LEU A 45 3.41 -0.56 -1.69
CA LEU A 45 3.36 -1.45 -2.86
C LEU A 45 2.23 -1.05 -3.82
N ALA A 46 1.02 -0.85 -3.30
CA ALA A 46 -0.13 -0.40 -4.10
C ALA A 46 0.13 0.95 -4.77
N ALA A 47 0.70 1.91 -4.03
CA ALA A 47 1.12 3.21 -4.55
C ALA A 47 2.08 3.08 -5.74
N GLY A 48 3.08 2.21 -5.62
CA GLY A 48 4.08 1.97 -6.66
C GLY A 48 3.48 1.30 -7.90
N GLU A 49 2.49 0.43 -7.74
CA GLU A 49 1.76 -0.19 -8.85
C GLU A 49 0.93 0.85 -9.61
N ASP A 50 0.20 1.71 -8.90
CA ASP A 50 -0.60 2.78 -9.51
C ASP A 50 0.28 3.79 -10.26
N LEU A 51 1.41 4.20 -9.68
CA LEU A 51 2.38 5.09 -10.35
C LEU A 51 2.94 4.46 -11.63
N LYS A 52 3.29 3.16 -11.59
CA LYS A 52 3.76 2.44 -12.79
C LYS A 52 2.69 2.36 -13.86
N ALA A 53 1.45 2.09 -13.48
CA ALA A 53 0.32 2.06 -14.40
C ALA A 53 0.13 3.41 -15.10
N VAL A 54 0.14 4.50 -14.33
CA VAL A 54 0.03 5.87 -14.88
C VAL A 54 1.23 6.21 -15.78
N TYR A 55 2.45 5.82 -15.39
CA TYR A 55 3.65 6.06 -16.20
C TYR A 55 3.62 5.30 -17.53
N GLN A 56 3.16 4.05 -17.52
CA GLN A 56 2.97 3.29 -18.76
C GLN A 56 1.91 3.93 -19.66
N ALA A 57 0.78 4.35 -19.09
CA ALA A 57 -0.27 5.06 -19.82
C ALA A 57 0.26 6.36 -20.45
N GLN A 58 1.04 7.14 -19.70
CA GLN A 58 1.69 8.36 -20.19
C GLN A 58 2.62 8.07 -21.36
N LYS A 59 3.44 7.02 -21.28
CA LYS A 59 4.34 6.63 -22.38
C LYS A 59 3.60 6.19 -23.63
N LEU A 60 2.49 5.46 -23.47
CA LEU A 60 1.66 5.04 -24.61
C LEU A 60 1.01 6.25 -25.29
N LEU A 61 0.46 7.18 -24.50
CA LEU A 61 -0.11 8.43 -25.03
C LEU A 61 0.92 9.24 -25.83
N LEU A 62 2.14 9.37 -25.30
CA LEU A 62 3.23 10.11 -25.96
C LEU A 62 3.78 9.36 -27.18
N ALA A 63 3.72 8.04 -27.20
CA ALA A 63 4.09 7.25 -28.37
C ALA A 63 3.09 7.47 -29.53
N ASP A 64 1.80 7.55 -29.22
CA ASP A 64 0.76 7.82 -30.22
C ASP A 64 0.71 9.31 -30.62
N ASN A 65 1.14 10.21 -29.74
CA ASN A 65 1.07 11.65 -29.93
C ASN A 65 2.42 12.33 -29.63
N PRO A 66 3.43 12.19 -30.52
CA PRO A 66 4.81 12.65 -30.26
C PRO A 66 4.97 14.17 -30.17
N THR A 67 3.96 14.94 -30.56
CA THR A 67 3.93 16.41 -30.50
C THR A 67 3.33 16.96 -29.21
N ILE A 68 2.67 16.12 -28.40
CA ILE A 68 2.10 16.53 -27.12
C ILE A 68 3.23 16.68 -26.09
N GLN A 69 3.28 17.85 -25.45
CA GLN A 69 4.16 18.04 -24.31
C GLN A 69 3.58 17.39 -23.06
N VAL A 70 4.44 16.82 -22.22
CA VAL A 70 4.04 16.17 -20.96
C VAL A 70 3.27 17.13 -20.04
N THR A 71 3.70 18.39 -20.00
CA THR A 71 3.05 19.47 -19.25
C THR A 71 1.65 19.80 -19.78
N ALA A 72 1.38 19.49 -21.05
CA ALA A 72 0.11 19.75 -21.71
C ALA A 72 -0.92 18.63 -21.52
N ILE A 73 -0.55 17.49 -20.89
CA ILE A 73 -1.48 16.38 -20.62
C ILE A 73 -2.63 16.81 -19.68
N GLN A 74 -2.43 17.86 -18.88
CA GLN A 74 -3.50 18.49 -18.09
C GLN A 74 -4.15 19.72 -18.75
N SER A 75 -3.62 20.27 -19.85
CA SER A 75 -3.78 21.69 -20.17
C SER A 75 -4.93 22.07 -21.12
N ASN A 76 -6.11 21.44 -21.05
CA ASN A 76 -7.26 22.00 -21.78
C ASN A 76 -8.63 22.01 -21.09
N ASP A 77 -8.75 21.69 -19.79
CA ASP A 77 -9.93 22.06 -19.00
C ASP A 77 -9.79 21.74 -17.48
N PRO A 78 -9.92 22.71 -16.55
CA PRO A 78 -10.02 22.44 -15.10
C PRO A 78 -11.31 21.71 -14.68
N THR A 79 -12.31 21.57 -15.56
CA THR A 79 -13.47 20.67 -15.35
C THR A 79 -13.31 19.28 -15.98
N THR A 80 -12.23 19.03 -16.74
CA THR A 80 -11.99 17.73 -17.38
C THR A 80 -10.51 17.32 -17.30
N PRO A 81 -10.00 16.93 -16.11
CA PRO A 81 -8.69 16.30 -16.04
C PRO A 81 -8.79 14.93 -16.72
N SER A 82 -7.75 14.48 -17.44
CA SER A 82 -7.50 13.07 -17.79
C SER A 82 -8.14 12.42 -19.03
N THR A 83 -8.93 13.10 -19.87
CA THR A 83 -9.60 12.43 -21.03
C THR A 83 -8.64 11.74 -22.01
N TYR A 84 -7.43 12.28 -22.20
CA TYR A 84 -6.46 11.68 -23.14
C TYR A 84 -5.70 10.48 -22.56
N ILE A 85 -5.47 10.45 -21.24
CA ILE A 85 -4.70 9.36 -20.59
C ILE A 85 -5.60 8.21 -20.14
N ILE A 86 -6.88 8.48 -19.83
CA ILE A 86 -7.89 7.49 -19.40
C ILE A 86 -7.93 6.26 -20.33
N PRO A 87 -7.97 6.38 -21.67
CA PRO A 87 -8.01 5.23 -22.56
C PRO A 87 -6.79 4.30 -22.47
N TYR A 88 -5.65 4.83 -21.98
CA TYR A 88 -4.39 4.09 -21.85
C TYR A 88 -4.17 3.54 -20.44
N LEU A 89 -5.07 3.84 -19.48
CA LEU A 89 -5.00 3.27 -18.14
C LEU A 89 -5.41 1.80 -18.14
N PRO A 90 -4.76 0.95 -17.33
CA PRO A 90 -5.15 -0.44 -17.21
C PRO A 90 -6.55 -0.59 -16.60
N ASN A 91 -7.19 -1.73 -16.86
CA ASN A 91 -8.51 -2.11 -16.32
C ASN A 91 -9.68 -1.17 -16.66
N ASN A 92 -9.59 -0.39 -17.74
CA ASN A 92 -10.64 0.57 -18.15
C ASN A 92 -11.01 1.55 -17.02
N MET A 93 -10.02 2.00 -16.24
CA MET A 93 -10.25 2.99 -15.20
C MET A 93 -10.82 4.27 -15.79
N THR A 94 -11.87 4.80 -15.17
CA THR A 94 -12.56 6.02 -15.62
C THR A 94 -11.94 7.31 -15.07
N ALA A 95 -10.97 7.18 -14.18
CA ALA A 95 -10.26 8.28 -13.55
C ALA A 95 -8.82 7.86 -13.22
N ILE A 96 -7.95 8.84 -13.01
CA ILE A 96 -6.59 8.62 -12.52
C ILE A 96 -6.67 8.09 -11.08
N PRO A 97 -5.96 7.00 -10.74
CA PRO A 97 -5.98 6.45 -9.40
C PRO A 97 -5.40 7.44 -8.37
N SER A 98 -5.97 7.40 -7.18
CA SER A 98 -5.48 8.13 -6.00
C SER A 98 -4.92 7.15 -4.99
N VAL A 99 -3.80 7.50 -4.38
CA VAL A 99 -3.05 6.66 -3.45
C VAL A 99 -3.30 7.13 -2.01
N THR A 100 -3.45 6.18 -1.09
CA THR A 100 -3.55 6.51 0.34
C THR A 100 -2.16 6.56 1.00
N ASP A 101 -1.88 7.67 1.69
CA ASP A 101 -0.67 7.88 2.47
C ASP A 101 -0.60 6.98 3.71
N LEU A 102 0.58 6.96 4.34
CA LEU A 102 0.76 6.27 5.62
C LEU A 102 -0.07 6.94 6.72
N ASP A 103 -0.17 8.28 6.67
CA ASP A 103 -1.03 9.09 7.55
C ASP A 103 -2.54 8.99 7.24
N GLY A 104 -2.93 8.25 6.20
CA GLY A 104 -4.33 8.09 5.79
C GLY A 104 -4.90 9.24 4.95
N GLY A 105 -4.04 10.18 4.53
CA GLY A 105 -4.39 11.17 3.50
C GLY A 105 -4.55 10.51 2.12
N ASN A 106 -5.29 11.14 1.21
CA ASN A 106 -5.40 10.68 -0.18
C ASN A 106 -4.61 11.62 -1.08
N ARG A 107 -3.72 11.05 -1.91
CA ARG A 107 -2.86 11.79 -2.84
C ARG A 107 -3.21 11.46 -4.27
N THR A 108 -3.19 12.50 -5.09
CA THR A 108 -3.40 12.38 -6.52
C THR A 108 -2.06 12.22 -7.24
N ILE A 109 -2.05 11.52 -8.36
CA ILE A 109 -0.84 11.37 -9.18
C ILE A 109 -0.75 12.56 -10.14
N THR A 110 0.39 13.26 -10.10
CA THR A 110 0.71 14.38 -10.98
C THR A 110 1.28 13.84 -12.29
N ILE A 111 0.49 13.97 -13.37
CA ILE A 111 0.82 13.44 -14.71
C ILE A 111 1.53 14.44 -15.63
N THR A 112 1.71 15.68 -15.18
CA THR A 112 2.38 16.75 -15.93
C THR A 112 3.91 16.66 -15.89
N VAL A 113 4.42 15.69 -15.13
CA VAL A 113 5.84 15.39 -14.99
C VAL A 113 6.09 13.97 -15.47
N SER A 114 7.26 13.74 -16.05
CA SER A 114 7.75 12.41 -16.40
C SER A 114 9.09 12.18 -15.70
N PRO A 115 9.23 11.13 -14.87
CA PRO A 115 8.18 10.19 -14.45
C PRO A 115 7.10 10.86 -13.56
N PRO A 116 5.86 10.33 -13.55
CA PRO A 116 4.78 10.82 -12.68
C PRO A 116 5.15 10.71 -11.21
N VAL A 117 4.66 11.67 -10.41
CA VAL A 117 4.94 11.76 -8.98
C VAL A 117 3.64 11.96 -8.19
N LEU A 118 3.62 11.58 -6.92
CA LEU A 118 2.50 11.91 -6.02
C LEU A 118 2.44 13.42 -5.78
N SER A 119 1.23 13.94 -5.59
CA SER A 119 1.01 15.37 -5.36
C SER A 119 1.39 15.80 -3.94
N GLY A 120 2.30 16.78 -3.82
CA GLY A 120 2.72 17.39 -2.56
C GLY A 120 4.08 16.91 -2.08
N ASP A 121 4.64 17.63 -1.10
CA ASP A 121 5.96 17.37 -0.49
C ASP A 121 5.87 16.24 0.56
N TYR A 122 5.21 15.14 0.19
CA TYR A 122 5.03 14.00 1.09
C TYR A 122 6.14 12.99 0.88
N ASP A 123 7.11 13.03 1.79
CA ASP A 123 8.14 12.02 1.94
C ASP A 123 8.04 11.41 3.36
N PRO A 124 7.58 10.15 3.47
CA PRO A 124 7.53 9.46 4.75
C PRO A 124 8.89 8.87 5.18
N SER A 125 9.94 9.05 4.38
CA SER A 125 11.28 8.63 4.75
C SER A 125 11.83 9.49 5.90
N PRO A 126 12.74 8.97 6.73
CA PRO A 126 13.39 9.76 7.77
C PRO A 126 14.17 10.94 7.16
N PRO A 127 14.14 12.13 7.78
CA PRO A 127 14.89 13.28 7.28
C PRO A 127 16.40 12.98 7.22
N GLY A 128 16.98 13.07 6.02
CA GLY A 128 18.40 12.80 5.75
C GLY A 128 18.69 11.53 4.95
N ASP A 129 17.66 10.73 4.62
CA ASP A 129 17.76 9.54 3.77
C ASP A 129 17.39 9.84 2.30
N ASN A 130 17.87 10.95 1.75
CA ASN A 130 17.75 11.32 0.34
C ASN A 130 18.71 10.52 -0.58
N SER A 131 18.67 9.20 -0.41
CA SER A 131 19.40 8.23 -1.20
C SER A 131 18.93 8.25 -2.66
N VAL A 132 19.75 7.73 -3.58
CA VAL A 132 19.42 7.63 -5.02
C VAL A 132 18.18 6.77 -5.33
N TRP A 133 17.61 6.13 -4.31
CA TRP A 133 16.40 5.30 -4.36
C TRP A 133 15.20 5.92 -3.63
N ASP A 134 15.37 7.12 -3.07
CA ASP A 134 14.29 7.84 -2.42
C ASP A 134 13.28 8.35 -3.48
N ALA A 135 12.03 7.95 -3.30
CA ALA A 135 10.91 8.34 -4.16
C ALA A 135 10.09 9.50 -3.56
N GLY A 136 10.42 9.92 -2.34
CA GLY A 136 9.95 11.16 -1.74
C GLY A 136 10.73 12.36 -2.26
N LYS A 137 10.06 13.50 -2.36
CA LYS A 137 10.69 14.80 -2.60
C LYS A 137 10.14 15.80 -1.62
#